data_AF-A0A932FJ05-F1
#
_entry.id   AF-A0A932FJ05-F1
#
_cell.length_a   1.000
_cell.length_b   1.000
_cell.length_c   1.000
_cell.angle_alpha   90.00
_cell.angle_beta   90.00
_cell.angle_gamma   90.00
#
_symmetry.space_group_name_H-M   'P 1'
#
loop_
_entity.id
_entity.type
_entity.pdbx_description
1 polymer ?
#
loop_
_entity_poly.entity_id
_entity_poly.type
_entity_poly.pdbx_seq_one_letter_code
_entity_poly.pdbx_strand_id
1 'polypeptide(L)'
;MPDQLSLRLEPALPKPPTTLRPMLARRLAEPFDSPDHLFEPSWGGLRVLAVVGPAATAGGGEVVFLSVDGVPLPIVPPELTGLGVRVAARSAVLDGELVVVNTSGTADPLELGHRLAGDTGRPVAFLAFDLLHLDGVSLLHQALDRRRDQLRRVLRPGDEVLTVPAIPGEGRALFDAVVEQGLAGVLARHRSGPYLCGIRSRLWRFIPSTTGAAQSGATGESGDRGHSIGATRSASGPVLAVIRRLPLGFEDLDPPPVEGSTPDGSAYPQASGLITAWRIRRGPGRWPYRSTPAE
;
A
#
# COMPACT_ATOMS: atom_id res chain seq x y z
N MET A 1 -30.21 2.08 44.35
CA MET A 1 -30.91 1.74 43.09
C MET A 1 -29.96 2.10 41.95
N PRO A 2 -29.21 1.12 41.43
CA PRO A 2 -28.30 1.30 40.30
C PRO A 2 -29.09 1.33 38.99
N ASP A 3 -28.37 1.54 37.88
CA ASP A 3 -28.85 1.55 36.48
C ASP A 3 -29.57 2.81 35.99
N GLN A 4 -28.82 3.91 35.93
CA GLN A 4 -28.96 4.80 34.78
C GLN A 4 -28.17 4.20 33.61
N LEU A 5 -28.88 3.43 32.79
CA LEU A 5 -28.52 3.14 31.41
C LEU A 5 -28.20 4.46 30.71
N SER A 6 -26.91 4.80 30.72
CA SER A 6 -26.37 5.89 29.92
C SER A 6 -26.38 5.39 28.49
N LEU A 7 -27.52 5.52 27.80
CA LEU A 7 -27.59 5.39 26.35
C LEU A 7 -26.77 6.54 25.77
N ARG A 8 -25.45 6.36 25.71
CA ARG A 8 -24.57 7.17 24.88
C ARG A 8 -24.92 6.82 23.45
N LEU A 9 -25.89 7.55 22.89
CA LEU A 9 -26.05 7.69 21.45
C LEU A 9 -24.83 8.43 20.92
N GLU A 10 -23.68 7.76 20.87
CA GLU A 10 -22.62 8.23 20.00
C GLU A 10 -23.19 8.17 18.58
N PRO A 11 -23.21 9.29 17.85
CA PRO A 11 -23.72 9.30 16.49
C PRO A 11 -22.91 8.31 15.66
N ALA A 12 -23.62 7.45 14.92
CA ALA A 12 -22.99 6.53 13.99
C ALA A 12 -22.09 7.32 13.03
N LEU A 13 -20.86 6.86 12.83
CA LEU A 13 -19.93 7.55 11.94
C LEU A 13 -20.51 7.64 10.53
N PRO A 14 -20.29 8.77 9.83
CA PRO A 14 -20.72 8.89 8.45
C PRO A 14 -20.03 7.81 7.60
N LYS A 15 -20.78 7.24 6.67
CA LYS A 15 -20.20 6.35 5.65
C LYS A 15 -19.21 7.17 4.79
N PRO A 16 -18.06 6.60 4.41
CA PRO A 16 -17.17 7.27 3.47
C PRO A 16 -17.89 7.62 2.16
N PRO A 17 -17.53 8.73 1.49
CA PRO A 17 -18.20 9.16 0.29
C PRO A 17 -18.07 8.12 -0.83
N THR A 18 -19.19 7.76 -1.46
CA THR A 18 -19.26 6.79 -2.57
C THR A 18 -18.66 7.32 -3.88
N THR A 19 -18.36 8.62 -3.93
CA THR A 19 -17.73 9.32 -5.05
C THR A 19 -16.21 9.25 -5.02
N LEU A 20 -15.59 8.66 -3.98
CA LEU A 20 -14.14 8.48 -3.94
C LEU A 20 -13.68 7.64 -5.14
N ARG A 21 -12.62 8.13 -5.78
CA ARG A 21 -11.96 7.48 -6.92
C ARG A 21 -10.44 7.61 -6.75
N PRO A 22 -9.65 6.61 -7.18
CA PRO A 22 -8.19 6.70 -7.17
C PRO A 22 -7.66 7.97 -7.85
N MET A 23 -6.67 8.61 -7.23
CA MET A 23 -5.86 9.63 -7.89
C MET A 23 -4.91 8.93 -8.87
N LEU A 24 -4.76 9.48 -10.08
CA LEU A 24 -4.00 8.82 -11.15
C LEU A 24 -2.66 9.51 -11.40
N ALA A 25 -1.64 8.71 -11.63
CA ALA A 25 -0.31 9.19 -11.97
C ALA A 25 -0.20 9.56 -13.47
N ARG A 26 0.64 10.55 -13.77
CA ARG A 26 1.12 10.78 -15.14
C ARG A 26 2.41 10.00 -15.36
N ARG A 27 2.52 9.34 -16.50
CA ARG A 27 3.76 8.66 -16.90
C ARG A 27 4.92 9.66 -17.01
N LEU A 28 6.09 9.25 -16.57
CA LEU A 28 7.37 9.93 -16.76
C LEU A 28 8.38 8.91 -17.30
N ALA A 29 9.15 9.30 -18.30
CA ALA A 29 10.04 8.37 -18.99
C ALA A 29 11.28 8.02 -18.16
N GLU A 30 11.85 9.00 -17.46
CA GLU A 30 13.13 8.86 -16.78
C GLU A 30 12.98 8.99 -15.26
N PRO A 31 13.76 8.22 -14.48
CA PRO A 31 13.81 8.38 -13.03
C PRO A 31 14.51 9.67 -12.65
N PHE A 32 14.16 10.19 -11.48
CA PHE A 32 14.72 11.44 -10.94
C PHE A 32 14.80 11.37 -9.42
N ASP A 33 15.62 12.25 -8.84
CA ASP A 33 15.68 12.49 -7.42
C ASP A 33 15.00 13.82 -7.12
N SER A 34 14.32 13.92 -5.97
CA SER A 34 13.70 15.18 -5.55
C SER A 34 13.37 15.16 -4.06
N PRO A 35 13.85 16.15 -3.29
CA PRO A 35 13.53 16.25 -1.87
C PRO A 35 12.05 16.53 -1.62
N ASP A 36 11.26 16.90 -2.63
CA ASP A 36 9.82 17.14 -2.49
C ASP A 36 8.98 15.90 -2.79
N HIS A 37 9.61 14.78 -3.13
CA HIS A 37 8.93 13.55 -3.50
C HIS A 37 9.20 12.41 -2.51
N LEU A 38 8.20 11.54 -2.42
CA LEU A 38 8.29 10.20 -1.89
C LEU A 38 8.27 9.24 -3.07
N PHE A 39 9.22 8.31 -3.11
CA PHE A 39 9.36 7.30 -4.14
C PHE A 39 8.98 5.92 -3.59
N GLU A 40 8.13 5.20 -4.30
CA GLU A 40 7.55 3.93 -3.84
C GLU A 40 7.68 2.88 -4.95
N PRO A 41 8.06 1.63 -4.62
CA PRO A 41 8.00 0.54 -5.58
C PRO A 41 6.55 0.24 -5.96
N SER A 42 6.34 -0.13 -7.22
CA SER A 42 5.05 -0.53 -7.75
C SER A 42 5.16 -1.94 -8.33
N TRP A 43 4.28 -2.84 -7.90
CA TRP A 43 4.23 -4.20 -8.45
C TRP A 43 3.42 -4.26 -9.74
N GLY A 44 2.55 -3.28 -10.00
CA GLY A 44 1.72 -3.25 -11.21
C GLY A 44 0.49 -4.13 -11.04
N GLY A 45 -0.02 -4.23 -9.81
CA GLY A 45 -1.23 -4.99 -9.49
C GLY A 45 -2.51 -4.26 -9.87
N LEU A 46 -3.63 -4.78 -9.38
CA LEU A 46 -4.93 -4.13 -9.55
C LEU A 46 -5.11 -3.02 -8.51
N ARG A 47 -5.21 -1.77 -8.98
CA ARG A 47 -5.49 -0.62 -8.12
C ARG A 47 -6.90 -0.70 -7.51
N VAL A 48 -6.99 -0.58 -6.19
CA VAL A 48 -8.26 -0.59 -5.45
C VAL A 48 -8.29 0.41 -4.30
N LEU A 49 -9.50 0.84 -3.92
CA LEU A 49 -9.77 1.44 -2.62
C LEU A 49 -10.33 0.36 -1.68
N ALA A 50 -9.70 0.14 -0.54
CA ALA A 50 -10.25 -0.67 0.53
C ALA A 50 -11.07 0.21 1.47
N VAL A 51 -12.39 0.05 1.43
CA VAL A 51 -13.34 0.79 2.27
C VAL A 51 -13.69 -0.06 3.47
N VAL A 52 -13.28 0.39 4.65
CA VAL A 52 -13.69 -0.17 5.95
C VAL A 52 -14.88 0.64 6.45
N GLY A 53 -16.05 0.01 6.47
CA GLY A 53 -17.31 0.63 6.88
C GLY A 53 -17.33 1.04 8.36
N PRO A 54 -18.25 1.96 8.75
CA PRO A 54 -18.47 2.33 10.14
C PRO A 54 -18.77 1.13 11.06
N ALA A 55 -18.10 1.09 12.21
CA ALA A 55 -18.34 0.14 13.28
C ALA A 55 -18.36 0.81 14.66
N ALA A 56 -18.99 0.15 15.64
CA ALA A 56 -19.02 0.65 17.02
C ALA A 56 -17.62 0.64 17.68
N THR A 57 -16.80 -0.36 17.32
CA THR A 57 -15.44 -0.55 17.84
C THR A 57 -14.44 -0.57 16.70
N ALA A 58 -13.20 -0.18 17.00
CA ALA A 58 -12.11 -0.26 16.04
C ALA A 58 -11.91 -1.71 15.57
N GLY A 59 -11.69 -1.89 14.26
CA GLY A 59 -11.49 -3.20 13.66
C GLY A 59 -12.75 -4.01 13.36
N GLY A 60 -13.94 -3.48 13.70
CA GLY A 60 -15.22 -4.16 13.46
C GLY A 60 -15.91 -3.83 12.13
N GLY A 61 -15.28 -3.02 11.27
CA GLY A 61 -15.89 -2.54 10.03
C GLY A 61 -15.84 -3.57 8.91
N GLU A 62 -16.94 -3.74 8.19
CA GLU A 62 -16.98 -4.54 6.96
C GLU A 62 -16.09 -3.94 5.87
N VAL A 63 -15.44 -4.80 5.10
CA VAL A 63 -14.49 -4.40 4.06
C VAL A 63 -15.11 -4.60 2.68
N VAL A 64 -15.05 -3.55 1.87
CA VAL A 64 -15.37 -3.61 0.44
C VAL A 64 -14.18 -3.05 -0.34
N PHE A 65 -13.77 -3.76 -1.40
CA PHE A 65 -12.80 -3.25 -2.36
C PHE A 65 -13.52 -2.61 -3.54
N LEU A 66 -13.17 -1.36 -3.86
CA LEU A 66 -13.68 -0.65 -5.02
C LEU A 66 -12.58 -0.57 -6.09
N SER A 67 -12.94 -0.87 -7.34
CA SER A 67 -12.07 -0.66 -8.50
C SER A 67 -11.81 0.83 -8.75
N VAL A 68 -10.95 1.13 -9.73
CA VAL A 68 -10.66 2.51 -10.15
C VAL A 68 -11.91 3.28 -10.56
N ASP A 69 -12.91 2.58 -11.12
CA ASP A 69 -14.18 3.18 -11.55
C ASP A 69 -15.20 3.28 -10.40
N GLY A 70 -14.81 2.85 -9.19
CA GLY A 70 -15.63 2.83 -7.98
C GLY A 70 -16.68 1.73 -7.96
N VAL A 71 -16.47 0.67 -8.73
CA VAL A 71 -17.33 -0.51 -8.75
C VAL A 71 -16.81 -1.50 -7.70
N PRO A 72 -17.65 -2.04 -6.81
CA PRO A 72 -17.24 -3.10 -5.89
C PRO A 72 -16.71 -4.31 -6.65
N LEU A 73 -15.60 -4.89 -6.16
CA LEU A 73 -15.14 -6.18 -6.66
C LEU A 73 -16.18 -7.26 -6.36
N PRO A 74 -16.36 -8.25 -7.25
CA PRO A 74 -17.38 -9.28 -7.09
C PRO A 74 -17.14 -10.19 -5.88
N ILE A 75 -15.88 -10.31 -5.47
CA ILE A 75 -15.45 -11.09 -4.32
C ILE A 75 -14.41 -10.33 -3.50
N VAL A 76 -14.35 -10.66 -2.22
CA VAL A 76 -13.22 -10.35 -1.35
C VAL A 76 -12.37 -11.62 -1.25
N PRO A 77 -11.08 -11.61 -1.66
CA PRO A 77 -10.21 -12.77 -1.47
C PRO A 77 -10.22 -13.23 -0.01
N PRO A 78 -10.33 -14.54 0.28
CA PRO A 78 -10.46 -15.05 1.65
C PRO A 78 -9.37 -14.54 2.60
N GLU A 79 -8.14 -14.42 2.10
CA GLU A 79 -6.96 -13.92 2.83
C GLU A 79 -7.12 -12.47 3.31
N LEU A 80 -7.98 -11.69 2.67
CA LEU A 80 -8.23 -10.28 2.95
C LEU A 80 -9.52 -10.04 3.76
N THR A 81 -10.30 -11.08 4.05
CA THR A 81 -11.51 -10.97 4.90
C THR A 81 -11.20 -10.36 6.27
N GLY A 82 -10.02 -10.64 6.82
CA GLY A 82 -9.56 -10.11 8.10
C GLY A 82 -8.99 -8.67 8.04
N LEU A 83 -9.03 -7.99 6.89
CA LEU A 83 -8.44 -6.65 6.74
C LEU A 83 -9.05 -5.65 7.72
N GLY A 84 -10.35 -5.72 7.99
CA GLY A 84 -11.03 -4.81 8.93
C GLY A 84 -10.38 -4.82 10.31
N VAL A 85 -10.14 -6.01 10.87
CA VAL A 85 -9.50 -6.21 12.20
C VAL A 85 -8.09 -5.63 12.26
N ARG A 86 -7.39 -5.55 11.12
CA ARG A 86 -6.04 -4.96 11.03
C ARG A 86 -6.05 -3.43 11.04
N VAL A 87 -7.20 -2.80 10.84
CA VAL A 87 -7.35 -1.35 10.86
C VAL A 87 -7.82 -0.91 12.25
N ALA A 88 -6.93 -0.27 13.00
CA ALA A 88 -7.18 0.27 14.34
C ALA A 88 -8.04 1.56 14.30
N ALA A 89 -9.17 1.51 13.59
CA ALA A 89 -10.16 2.58 13.47
C ALA A 89 -11.57 2.00 13.31
N ARG A 90 -12.57 2.82 13.59
CA ARG A 90 -14.00 2.50 13.44
C ARG A 90 -14.47 2.64 11.99
N SER A 91 -13.78 3.41 11.16
CA SER A 91 -13.93 3.43 9.70
C SER A 91 -12.67 3.96 9.03
N ALA A 92 -12.41 3.53 7.79
CA ALA A 92 -11.27 3.99 7.02
C ALA A 92 -11.47 3.82 5.51
N VAL A 93 -10.74 4.60 4.71
CA VAL A 93 -10.56 4.31 3.29
C VAL A 93 -9.07 4.31 2.98
N LEU A 94 -8.55 3.14 2.59
CA LEU A 94 -7.16 2.93 2.24
C LEU A 94 -7.03 2.83 0.73
N ASP A 95 -5.97 3.39 0.17
CA ASP A 95 -5.67 3.34 -1.25
C ASP A 95 -4.45 2.45 -1.48
N GLY A 96 -4.60 1.41 -2.31
CA GLY A 96 -3.58 0.36 -2.46
C GLY A 96 -3.68 -0.43 -3.77
N GLU A 97 -2.87 -1.47 -3.89
CA GLU A 97 -2.93 -2.42 -5.01
C GLU A 97 -3.11 -3.86 -4.50
N LEU A 98 -3.92 -4.64 -5.21
CA LEU A 98 -3.99 -6.08 -5.04
C LEU A 98 -2.96 -6.74 -5.94
N VAL A 99 -2.18 -7.67 -5.38
CA VAL A 99 -1.16 -8.41 -6.10
C VAL A 99 -1.23 -9.89 -5.76
N VAL A 100 -0.93 -10.71 -6.75
CA VAL A 100 -0.42 -12.06 -6.49
C VAL A 100 1.04 -12.03 -6.89
N VAL A 101 1.93 -12.49 -6.02
CA VAL A 101 3.36 -12.58 -6.32
C VAL A 101 3.75 -14.02 -6.64
N ASN A 102 4.65 -14.19 -7.59
CA ASN A 102 5.27 -15.48 -7.85
C ASN A 102 6.46 -15.73 -6.91
N THR A 103 7.09 -16.90 -7.05
CA THR A 103 8.25 -17.33 -6.23
C THR A 103 9.47 -16.42 -6.40
N SER A 104 9.58 -15.74 -7.54
CA SER A 104 10.63 -14.74 -7.82
C SER A 104 10.32 -13.37 -7.21
N GLY A 105 9.09 -13.15 -6.72
CA GLY A 105 8.64 -11.92 -6.09
C GLY A 105 8.05 -10.87 -7.03
N THR A 106 7.88 -11.20 -8.30
CA THR A 106 7.23 -10.31 -9.27
C THR A 106 5.73 -10.56 -9.31
N ALA A 107 4.96 -9.56 -9.73
CA ALA A 107 3.52 -9.68 -9.87
C ALA A 107 3.12 -10.70 -10.95
N ASP A 108 2.04 -11.41 -10.69
CA ASP A 108 1.41 -12.36 -11.60
C ASP A 108 -0.04 -11.90 -11.89
N PRO A 109 -0.24 -11.04 -12.91
CA PRO A 109 -1.55 -10.47 -13.21
C PRO A 109 -2.55 -11.51 -13.72
N LEU A 110 -2.08 -12.57 -14.38
CA LEU A 110 -2.94 -13.65 -14.87
C LEU A 110 -3.54 -14.42 -13.68
N GLU A 111 -2.69 -14.84 -12.75
CA GLU A 111 -3.13 -15.49 -11.51
C GLU A 111 -4.04 -14.59 -10.69
N LEU A 112 -3.72 -13.28 -10.56
CA LEU A 112 -4.61 -12.33 -9.89
C LEU A 112 -6.00 -12.30 -10.53
N GLY A 113 -6.08 -12.34 -11.86
CA GLY A 113 -7.35 -12.43 -12.60
C GLY A 113 -8.16 -13.68 -12.23
N HIS A 114 -7.52 -14.86 -12.22
CA HIS A 114 -8.17 -16.11 -11.80
C HIS A 114 -8.64 -16.05 -10.34
N ARG A 115 -7.78 -15.54 -9.43
CA ARG A 115 -8.13 -15.39 -8.02
C ARG A 115 -9.34 -14.48 -7.84
N LEU A 116 -9.44 -13.38 -8.58
CA LEU A 116 -10.57 -12.45 -8.55
C LEU A 116 -11.84 -13.00 -9.24
N ALA A 117 -11.72 -14.03 -10.07
CA ALA A 117 -12.85 -14.79 -10.61
C ALA A 117 -13.37 -15.88 -9.65
N GLY A 118 -12.65 -16.15 -8.56
CA GLY A 118 -13.02 -17.12 -7.53
C GLY A 118 -12.22 -18.42 -7.53
N ASP A 119 -11.27 -18.57 -8.45
CA ASP A 119 -10.43 -19.77 -8.54
C ASP A 119 -9.48 -19.86 -7.35
N THR A 120 -9.09 -21.07 -6.94
CA THR A 120 -8.05 -21.26 -5.92
C THR A 120 -6.66 -21.00 -6.50
N GLY A 121 -5.71 -20.63 -5.65
CA GLY A 121 -4.34 -20.37 -6.11
C GLY A 121 -3.50 -19.70 -5.04
N ARG A 122 -2.48 -18.96 -5.48
CA ARG A 122 -1.60 -18.20 -4.56
C ARG A 122 -2.37 -17.10 -3.82
N PRO A 123 -1.94 -16.74 -2.59
CA PRO A 123 -2.62 -15.73 -1.81
C PRO A 123 -2.57 -14.36 -2.48
N VAL A 124 -3.70 -13.65 -2.46
CA VAL A 124 -3.77 -12.25 -2.88
C VAL A 124 -3.34 -11.38 -1.71
N ALA A 125 -2.42 -10.45 -1.94
CA ALA A 125 -2.04 -9.44 -0.96
C ALA A 125 -2.56 -8.06 -1.33
N PHE A 126 -2.86 -7.27 -0.31
CA PHE A 126 -3.19 -5.86 -0.39
C PHE A 126 -2.00 -5.01 0.07
N LEU A 127 -1.46 -4.23 -0.85
CA LEU A 127 -0.36 -3.30 -0.64
C LEU A 127 -0.93 -1.89 -0.50
N ALA A 128 -1.16 -1.45 0.74
CA ALA A 128 -1.69 -0.13 1.06
C ALA A 128 -0.59 0.94 0.99
N PHE A 129 -0.92 2.12 0.46
CA PHE A 129 0.05 3.20 0.38
C PHE A 129 -0.49 4.61 0.60
N ASP A 130 -1.79 4.79 0.76
CA ASP A 130 -2.39 6.05 1.19
C ASP A 130 -3.60 5.82 2.11
N LEU A 131 -3.96 6.83 2.89
CA LEU A 131 -5.15 6.84 3.76
C LEU A 131 -5.97 8.09 3.45
N LEU A 132 -7.22 7.89 3.03
CA LEU A 132 -8.08 8.94 2.47
C LEU A 132 -9.17 9.41 3.45
N HIS A 133 -9.60 8.51 4.33
CA HIS A 133 -10.59 8.76 5.36
C HIS A 133 -10.23 7.96 6.61
N LEU A 134 -10.51 8.54 7.78
CA LEU A 134 -10.27 7.93 9.09
C LEU A 134 -11.35 8.39 10.08
N ASP A 135 -12.07 7.44 10.69
CA ASP A 135 -13.09 7.69 11.71
C ASP A 135 -14.10 8.79 11.31
N GLY A 136 -14.58 8.72 10.07
CA GLY A 136 -15.53 9.67 9.50
C GLY A 136 -14.92 11.00 9.02
N VAL A 137 -13.62 11.24 9.25
CA VAL A 137 -12.93 12.47 8.84
C VAL A 137 -12.22 12.27 7.51
N SER A 138 -12.38 13.24 6.60
CA SER A 138 -11.68 13.25 5.31
C SER A 138 -10.24 13.73 5.47
N LEU A 139 -9.30 13.02 4.83
CA LEU A 139 -7.88 13.36 4.84
C LEU A 139 -7.40 13.92 3.49
N LEU A 140 -8.29 14.06 2.51
CA LEU A 140 -7.93 14.37 1.11
C LEU A 140 -7.15 15.69 0.96
N HIS A 141 -7.45 16.69 1.78
CA HIS A 141 -6.76 17.99 1.77
C HIS A 141 -5.41 17.98 2.49
N GLN A 142 -5.12 16.95 3.28
CA GLN A 142 -3.87 16.88 4.03
C GLN A 142 -2.70 16.52 3.10
N ALA A 143 -1.49 16.93 3.47
CA ALA A 143 -0.26 16.52 2.82
C ALA A 143 -0.08 14.99 2.83
N LEU A 144 0.48 14.43 1.76
CA LEU A 144 0.78 12.98 1.66
C LEU A 144 1.59 12.46 2.86
N ASP A 145 2.58 13.21 3.34
CA ASP A 145 3.35 12.82 4.53
C ASP A 145 2.44 12.54 5.74
N ARG A 146 1.47 13.42 6.00
CA ARG A 146 0.53 13.27 7.11
C ARG A 146 -0.39 12.07 6.93
N ARG A 147 -0.90 11.86 5.71
CA ARG A 147 -1.76 10.71 5.39
C ARG A 147 -1.00 9.39 5.56
N ARG A 148 0.26 9.34 5.14
CA ARG A 148 1.13 8.15 5.31
C ARG A 148 1.50 7.90 6.76
N ASP A 149 1.75 8.94 7.55
CA ASP A 149 1.98 8.80 8.98
C ASP A 149 0.74 8.24 9.70
N GLN A 150 -0.46 8.69 9.33
CA GLN A 150 -1.70 8.13 9.85
C GLN A 150 -1.92 6.68 9.39
N LEU A 151 -1.63 6.37 8.11
CA LEU A 151 -1.69 5.00 7.59
C LEU A 151 -0.85 4.04 8.43
N ARG A 152 0.40 4.41 8.74
CA ARG A 152 1.31 3.58 9.56
C ARG A 152 0.80 3.35 10.98
N ARG A 153 0.13 4.33 11.58
CA ARG A 153 -0.43 4.20 12.93
C ARG A 153 -1.68 3.31 12.96
N VAL A 154 -2.50 3.37 11.91
CA VAL A 154 -3.80 2.70 11.90
C VAL A 154 -3.75 1.28 11.33
N LEU A 155 -2.90 1.03 10.33
CA LEU A 155 -2.82 -0.26 9.66
C LEU A 155 -1.79 -1.16 10.33
N ARG A 156 -2.24 -2.27 10.90
CA ARG A 156 -1.38 -3.32 11.46
C ARG A 156 -0.97 -4.30 10.35
N PRO A 157 0.30 -4.34 9.93
CA PRO A 157 0.73 -5.24 8.86
C PRO A 157 0.52 -6.73 9.20
N GLY A 158 0.40 -7.55 8.17
CA GLY A 158 0.34 -9.00 8.22
C GLY A 158 0.98 -9.63 6.99
N ASP A 159 0.83 -10.94 6.82
CA ASP A 159 1.44 -11.67 5.70
C ASP A 159 0.92 -11.16 4.33
N GLU A 160 -0.38 -10.90 4.21
CA GLU A 160 -1.05 -10.46 2.97
C GLU A 160 -1.50 -8.99 3.00
N VAL A 161 -1.27 -8.26 4.09
CA VAL A 161 -1.69 -6.86 4.23
C VAL A 161 -0.49 -6.03 4.65
N LEU A 162 0.00 -5.19 3.76
CA LEU A 162 1.29 -4.51 3.94
C LEU A 162 1.17 -3.04 3.62
N THR A 163 1.99 -2.21 4.27
CA THR A 163 2.19 -0.83 3.87
C THR A 163 3.37 -0.75 2.92
N VAL A 164 3.19 -0.15 1.74
CA VAL A 164 4.29 0.07 0.79
C VAL A 164 5.27 1.10 1.39
N PRO A 165 6.58 0.79 1.46
CA PRO A 165 7.57 1.72 1.96
C PRO A 165 7.75 2.91 1.00
N ALA A 166 8.05 4.09 1.55
CA ALA A 166 8.30 5.30 0.76
C ALA A 166 9.68 5.86 1.08
N ILE A 167 10.45 6.12 0.03
CA ILE A 167 11.81 6.62 0.09
C ILE A 167 11.81 8.11 -0.23
N PRO A 168 12.21 8.98 0.71
CA PRO A 168 12.29 10.41 0.46
C PRO A 168 13.51 10.73 -0.39
N GLY A 169 13.35 11.50 -1.47
CA GLY A 169 14.50 12.07 -2.19
C GLY A 169 15.18 11.15 -3.21
N GLU A 170 15.31 9.86 -2.94
CA GLU A 170 16.18 8.93 -3.67
C GLU A 170 15.44 8.06 -4.71
N GLY A 171 14.90 8.69 -5.74
CA GLY A 171 14.12 8.01 -6.77
C GLY A 171 14.94 7.21 -7.77
N ARG A 172 16.15 7.67 -8.13
CA ARG A 172 17.04 6.96 -9.07
C ARG A 172 17.53 5.65 -8.48
N ALA A 173 18.01 5.68 -7.24
CA ALA A 173 18.50 4.49 -6.55
C ALA A 173 17.38 3.46 -6.32
N LEU A 174 16.16 3.90 -5.98
CA LEU A 174 15.01 3.00 -5.89
C LEU A 174 14.65 2.40 -7.25
N PHE A 175 14.71 3.19 -8.32
CA PHE A 175 14.42 2.72 -9.67
C PHE A 175 15.38 1.61 -10.12
N ASP A 176 16.68 1.76 -9.85
CA ASP A 176 17.68 0.73 -10.15
C ASP A 176 17.35 -0.60 -9.44
N ALA A 177 17.00 -0.53 -8.14
CA ALA A 177 16.59 -1.70 -7.36
C ALA A 177 15.27 -2.32 -7.88
N VAL A 178 14.30 -1.50 -8.28
CA VAL A 178 13.03 -1.94 -8.88
C VAL A 178 13.26 -2.68 -10.20
N VAL A 179 14.19 -2.19 -11.04
CA VAL A 179 14.57 -2.84 -12.30
C VAL A 179 15.25 -4.17 -12.05
N GLU A 180 16.21 -4.22 -11.11
CA GLU A 180 16.92 -5.44 -10.73
C GLU A 180 15.97 -6.54 -10.22
N GLN A 181 14.92 -6.14 -9.50
CA GLN A 181 13.90 -7.06 -8.98
C GLN A 181 12.77 -7.37 -9.96
N GLY A 182 12.79 -6.81 -11.18
CA GLY A 182 11.75 -7.04 -12.19
C GLY A 182 10.38 -6.50 -11.80
N LEU A 183 10.31 -5.48 -10.93
CA LEU A 183 9.06 -4.84 -10.54
C LEU A 183 8.57 -3.87 -11.64
N ALA A 184 7.28 -3.51 -11.63
CA ALA A 184 6.66 -2.75 -12.72
C ALA A 184 7.20 -1.32 -12.86
N GLY A 185 7.62 -0.69 -11.77
CA GLY A 185 8.18 0.65 -11.80
C GLY A 185 8.20 1.35 -10.45
N VAL A 186 8.39 2.66 -10.49
CA VAL A 186 8.40 3.54 -9.31
C VAL A 186 7.28 4.56 -9.41
N LEU A 187 6.54 4.71 -8.32
CA LEU A 187 5.58 5.80 -8.13
C LEU A 187 6.27 6.92 -7.34
N ALA A 188 6.42 8.10 -7.96
CA ALA A 188 6.93 9.31 -7.31
C ALA A 188 5.76 10.24 -6.98
N ARG A 189 5.59 10.59 -5.70
CA ARG A 189 4.45 11.39 -5.23
C ARG A 189 4.92 12.60 -4.44
N HIS A 190 4.37 13.76 -4.76
CA HIS A 190 4.71 15.01 -4.07
C HIS A 190 4.30 14.94 -2.60
N ARG A 191 5.25 15.11 -1.68
CA ARG A 191 5.09 14.84 -0.24
C ARG A 191 4.10 15.76 0.46
N SER A 192 4.01 17.02 0.02
CA SER A 192 3.04 18.00 0.52
C SER A 192 1.76 18.06 -0.32
N GLY A 193 1.62 17.21 -1.34
CA GLY A 193 0.49 17.24 -2.25
C GLY A 193 -0.82 16.74 -1.62
N PRO A 194 -1.96 17.37 -1.92
CA PRO A 194 -3.27 16.82 -1.56
C PRO A 194 -3.57 15.57 -2.38
N TYR A 195 -4.62 14.86 -1.98
CA TYR A 195 -5.20 13.79 -2.78
C TYR A 195 -6.28 14.35 -3.71
N LEU A 196 -6.12 14.15 -5.02
CA LEU A 196 -7.03 14.66 -6.05
C LEU A 196 -7.86 13.50 -6.62
N CYS A 197 -9.01 13.22 -6.01
CA CYS A 197 -9.88 12.10 -6.39
C CYS A 197 -10.22 12.09 -7.89
N GLY A 198 -9.95 10.97 -8.56
CA GLY A 198 -10.25 10.79 -9.98
C GLY A 198 -9.40 11.61 -10.96
N ILE A 199 -8.45 12.41 -10.48
CA ILE A 199 -7.65 13.30 -11.33
C ILE A 199 -6.31 12.66 -11.68
N ARG A 200 -5.95 12.73 -12.97
CA ARG A 200 -4.60 12.41 -13.45
C ARG A 200 -3.66 13.62 -13.32
N SER A 201 -2.88 13.62 -12.24
CA SER A 201 -2.09 14.79 -11.82
C SER A 201 -0.60 14.65 -12.11
N ARG A 202 0.10 15.79 -12.16
CA ARG A 202 1.57 15.86 -12.17
C ARG A 202 2.19 15.65 -10.80
N LEU A 203 1.40 15.78 -9.72
CA LEU A 203 1.85 15.52 -8.36
C LEU A 203 2.17 14.04 -8.12
N TRP A 204 1.63 13.15 -8.95
CA TRP A 204 1.92 11.72 -8.94
C TRP A 204 2.51 11.34 -10.31
N ARG A 205 3.70 10.74 -10.29
CA ARG A 205 4.41 10.29 -11.48
C ARG A 205 4.66 8.79 -11.41
N PHE A 206 4.40 8.09 -12.50
CA PHE A 206 4.78 6.70 -12.64
C PHE A 206 5.94 6.58 -13.62
N ILE A 207 7.05 6.02 -13.16
CA ILE A 207 8.26 5.77 -13.94
C ILE A 207 8.31 4.25 -14.18
N PRO A 208 7.94 3.76 -15.36
CA PRO A 208 7.87 2.34 -15.64
C PRO A 208 9.29 1.75 -15.79
N SER A 209 9.48 0.52 -15.30
CA SER A 209 10.67 -0.25 -15.63
C SER A 209 10.55 -0.82 -17.06
N THR A 210 11.68 -1.03 -17.74
CA THR A 210 11.72 -1.64 -19.09
C THR A 210 11.13 -3.05 -19.10
N THR A 211 11.22 -3.77 -17.97
CA THR A 211 10.62 -5.11 -17.78
C THR A 211 9.10 -5.04 -17.54
N GLY A 212 8.59 -3.96 -16.93
CA GLY A 212 7.17 -3.73 -16.62
C GLY A 212 6.34 -3.10 -17.75
N ALA A 213 6.99 -2.63 -18.82
CA ALA A 213 6.31 -2.02 -19.96
C ALA A 213 5.33 -2.98 -20.66
N ALA A 214 5.57 -4.30 -20.58
CA ALA A 214 4.68 -5.34 -21.09
C ALA A 214 3.44 -5.61 -20.20
N GLN A 215 3.45 -5.17 -18.94
CA GLN A 215 2.36 -5.44 -17.98
C GLN A 215 1.46 -4.22 -17.72
N SER A 216 1.92 -3.02 -18.08
CA SER A 216 1.19 -1.76 -17.85
C SER A 216 0.35 -1.29 -19.04
N GLY A 217 0.24 -2.10 -20.11
CA GLY A 217 -0.57 -1.81 -21.29
C GLY A 217 -0.89 -3.09 -22.06
N ALA A 218 -2.14 -3.18 -22.54
CA ALA A 218 -2.76 -4.29 -23.25
C ALA A 218 -3.47 -5.34 -22.36
N THR A 219 -4.77 -5.09 -22.16
CA THR A 219 -5.81 -6.10 -22.34
C THR A 219 -5.51 -7.00 -23.55
N GLY A 220 -5.54 -8.32 -23.38
CA GLY A 220 -5.72 -9.27 -24.48
C GLY A 220 -4.70 -10.40 -24.56
N GLU A 221 -5.25 -11.61 -24.39
CA GLU A 221 -4.87 -12.87 -25.04
C GLU A 221 -3.88 -13.83 -24.36
N SER A 222 -4.44 -15.02 -24.11
CA SER A 222 -3.93 -16.18 -23.42
C SER A 222 -2.82 -16.92 -24.17
N GLY A 223 -1.90 -17.52 -23.41
CA GLY A 223 -1.02 -18.58 -23.87
C GLY A 223 -0.76 -19.58 -22.75
N ASP A 224 -1.34 -20.77 -22.91
CA ASP A 224 -1.20 -21.95 -22.05
C ASP A 224 0.24 -22.49 -22.00
N ARG A 225 0.70 -22.92 -20.81
CA ARG A 225 1.41 -24.20 -20.58
C ARG A 225 1.81 -24.41 -19.11
N GLY A 226 1.09 -25.32 -18.45
CA GLY A 226 1.62 -26.56 -17.83
C GLY A 226 2.53 -26.54 -16.58
N HIS A 227 1.96 -27.01 -15.45
CA HIS A 227 2.50 -27.88 -14.37
C HIS A 227 3.82 -27.49 -13.65
N SER A 228 3.92 -27.51 -12.30
CA SER A 228 3.67 -28.64 -11.40
C SER A 228 3.75 -28.23 -9.91
N ILE A 229 3.14 -29.06 -9.06
CA ILE A 229 2.94 -28.93 -7.61
C ILE A 229 4.18 -29.39 -6.83
N GLY A 230 4.55 -28.68 -5.76
CA GLY A 230 5.55 -29.17 -4.79
C GLY A 230 5.80 -28.30 -3.57
N ALA A 231 5.25 -28.75 -2.43
CA ALA A 231 5.75 -28.63 -1.06
C ALA A 231 5.57 -27.32 -0.25
N THR A 232 4.73 -27.50 0.77
CA THR A 232 4.65 -26.84 2.07
C THR A 232 5.99 -26.44 2.69
N ARG A 233 6.13 -25.15 3.04
CA ARG A 233 6.79 -24.69 4.27
C ARG A 233 6.06 -23.45 4.80
N SER A 234 5.62 -23.53 6.05
CA SER A 234 5.23 -22.37 6.84
C SER A 234 6.46 -21.51 7.09
N ALA A 235 6.47 -20.30 6.51
CA ALA A 235 7.38 -19.19 6.80
C ALA A 235 6.85 -17.99 6.01
N SER A 236 6.53 -16.87 6.69
CA SER A 236 6.27 -15.51 6.18
C SER A 236 5.75 -15.43 4.73
N GLY A 237 4.53 -14.92 4.53
CA GLY A 237 3.93 -14.78 3.20
C GLY A 237 4.92 -14.26 2.13
N PRO A 238 4.93 -14.82 0.90
CA PRO A 238 5.94 -14.51 -0.11
C PRO A 238 6.02 -13.02 -0.43
N VAL A 239 4.94 -12.26 -0.26
CA VAL A 239 4.89 -10.81 -0.44
C VAL A 239 5.70 -10.07 0.63
N LEU A 240 5.58 -10.45 1.91
CA LEU A 240 6.39 -9.87 2.99
C LEU A 240 7.88 -10.18 2.81
N ALA A 241 8.21 -11.38 2.34
CA ALA A 241 9.58 -11.76 2.01
C ALA A 241 10.17 -10.92 0.86
N VAL A 242 9.34 -10.47 -0.08
CA VAL A 242 9.76 -9.65 -1.22
C VAL A 242 9.92 -8.19 -0.82
N ILE A 243 8.98 -7.63 -0.05
CA ILE A 243 9.15 -6.27 0.49
C ILE A 243 10.45 -6.20 1.30
N ARG A 244 10.75 -7.21 2.13
CA ARG A 244 11.99 -7.29 2.92
C ARG A 244 13.28 -7.45 2.11
N ARG A 245 13.21 -7.85 0.83
CA ARG A 245 14.37 -8.00 -0.07
C ARG A 245 14.75 -6.72 -0.79
N LEU A 246 13.86 -5.73 -0.87
CA LEU A 246 14.28 -4.40 -1.28
C LEU A 246 15.34 -3.90 -0.29
N PRO A 247 16.45 -3.27 -0.75
CA PRO A 247 17.57 -2.83 0.10
C PRO A 247 17.19 -1.58 0.92
N LEU A 248 16.00 -1.61 1.50
CA LEU A 248 15.43 -0.62 2.39
C LEU A 248 15.77 -1.10 3.80
N GLY A 249 16.39 -0.26 4.62
CA GLY A 249 16.59 -0.61 6.03
C GLY A 249 15.22 -0.78 6.70
N PHE A 250 14.83 -2.02 6.99
CA PHE A 250 13.64 -2.35 7.78
C PHE A 250 14.04 -2.49 9.24
N GLU A 251 14.37 -1.36 9.87
CA GLU A 251 14.39 -1.27 11.33
C GLU A 251 13.07 -0.60 11.73
N ASP A 252 12.33 -1.26 12.62
CA ASP A 252 11.01 -0.90 13.18
C ASP A 252 9.77 -1.22 12.31
N LEU A 253 9.57 -2.51 12.01
CA LEU A 253 8.22 -3.08 11.79
C LEU A 253 7.63 -3.67 13.09
N ASP A 254 8.17 -3.30 14.25
CA ASP A 254 7.59 -3.75 15.50
C ASP A 254 6.18 -3.16 15.66
N PRO A 255 5.18 -4.00 15.99
CA PRO A 255 3.84 -3.51 16.24
C PRO A 255 3.89 -2.50 17.39
N PRO A 256 3.09 -1.42 17.35
CA PRO A 256 3.00 -0.52 18.49
C PRO A 256 2.62 -1.34 19.72
N PRO A 257 3.19 -1.02 20.90
CA PRO A 257 2.86 -1.72 22.14
C PRO A 257 1.35 -1.73 22.34
N VAL A 258 0.82 -2.87 22.78
CA VAL A 258 -0.59 -3.02 23.13
C VAL A 258 -0.85 -2.17 24.38
N GLU A 259 -1.35 -0.96 24.21
CA GLU A 259 -1.76 -0.14 25.34
C GLU A 259 -3.10 -0.64 25.89
N GLY A 260 -2.99 -1.42 26.96
CA GLY A 260 -3.95 -1.47 28.04
C GLY A 260 -3.23 -1.04 29.32
N SER A 261 -3.81 -0.07 30.03
CA SER A 261 -3.46 0.45 31.37
C SER A 261 -2.59 1.71 31.41
N THR A 262 -3.23 2.88 31.45
CA THR A 262 -2.84 3.94 32.39
C THR A 262 -4.06 4.36 33.22
N PRO A 263 -3.97 4.36 34.56
CA PRO A 263 -5.01 4.90 35.42
C PRO A 263 -4.70 6.37 35.72
N ASP A 264 -4.70 7.24 34.71
CA ASP A 264 -4.99 8.67 34.94
C ASP A 264 -5.34 9.39 33.64
N GLY A 265 -6.50 10.02 33.62
CA GLY A 265 -7.10 10.66 32.45
C GLY A 265 -6.52 12.03 32.12
N SER A 266 -5.28 12.08 31.64
CA SER A 266 -4.62 13.30 31.19
C SER A 266 -4.31 13.30 29.69
N ALA A 267 -4.58 14.42 29.03
CA ALA A 267 -4.56 14.65 27.59
C ALA A 267 -3.18 14.46 26.91
N TYR A 268 -3.23 14.16 25.60
CA TYR A 268 -2.08 14.04 24.69
C TYR A 268 -1.24 15.33 24.59
N PRO A 269 0.10 15.27 24.73
CA PRO A 269 0.97 16.35 24.29
C PRO A 269 1.24 16.24 22.78
N GLN A 270 1.27 17.39 22.11
CA GLN A 270 1.73 17.48 20.73
C GLN A 270 3.21 17.11 20.61
N ALA A 271 3.50 16.00 19.94
CA ALA A 271 4.87 15.63 19.58
C ALA A 271 5.18 16.02 18.13
N SER A 272 5.87 17.14 17.98
CA SER A 272 6.63 17.48 16.78
C SER A 272 7.82 16.54 16.64
N GLY A 273 8.00 16.01 15.43
CA GLY A 273 9.26 15.44 14.96
C GLY A 273 9.54 14.01 15.43
N LEU A 274 9.41 13.06 14.50
CA LEU A 274 10.38 11.98 14.22
C LEU A 274 9.84 11.25 12.98
N ILE A 275 10.33 11.67 11.81
CA ILE A 275 10.17 10.91 10.57
C ILE A 275 11.21 9.79 10.67
N THR A 276 10.79 8.53 10.85
CA THR A 276 11.69 7.39 10.62
C THR A 276 11.99 7.38 9.12
N ALA A 277 13.16 7.92 8.77
CA ALA A 277 13.60 8.08 7.40
C ALA A 277 14.11 6.73 6.89
N TRP A 278 13.31 6.09 6.03
CA TRP A 278 13.77 4.98 5.20
C TRP A 278 14.91 5.47 4.32
N ARG A 279 16.12 4.93 4.51
CA ARG A 279 17.28 5.17 3.64
C ARG A 279 17.70 3.87 2.97
N ILE A 280 18.15 3.97 1.72
CA ILE A 280 18.75 2.84 1.02
C ILE A 280 20.12 2.57 1.64
N ARG A 281 20.37 1.33 2.08
CA ARG A 281 21.67 0.96 2.67
C ARG A 281 22.67 0.80 1.53
N ARG A 282 23.57 1.77 1.35
CA ARG A 282 24.73 1.60 0.46
C ARG A 282 25.72 0.64 1.13
N GLY A 283 25.78 -0.62 0.67
CA GLY A 283 26.82 -1.56 1.11
C GLY A 283 28.23 -1.12 0.69
N PRO A 284 29.30 -1.58 1.37
CA PRO A 284 30.66 -1.24 1.00
C PRO A 284 31.15 -2.08 -0.19
N GLY A 285 31.40 -1.43 -1.34
CA GLY A 285 32.07 -1.97 -2.53
C GLY A 285 31.14 -2.76 -3.48
N ARG A 286 31.16 -2.60 -4.80
CA ARG A 286 32.07 -1.96 -5.75
C ARG A 286 31.20 -1.32 -6.85
N TRP A 287 31.40 -0.04 -7.12
CA TRP A 287 30.86 0.61 -8.32
C TRP A 287 31.97 0.66 -9.38
N PRO A 288 31.89 -0.05 -10.51
CA PRO A 288 32.63 0.37 -11.68
C PRO A 288 31.77 1.38 -12.44
N TYR A 289 32.06 2.66 -12.25
CA TYR A 289 31.66 3.69 -13.21
C TYR A 289 32.81 3.86 -14.20
N ARG A 290 32.58 3.53 -15.49
CA ARG A 290 32.94 4.31 -16.69
C ARG A 290 32.92 3.42 -17.93
N SER A 291 32.07 3.81 -18.88
CA SER A 291 32.46 3.87 -20.28
C SER A 291 32.01 5.24 -20.80
N THR A 292 32.96 6.16 -20.90
CA THR A 292 32.84 7.32 -21.80
C THR A 292 32.69 6.82 -23.24
N PRO A 293 31.88 7.46 -24.10
CA PRO A 293 31.87 7.14 -25.52
C PRO A 293 33.16 7.65 -26.16
N ALA A 294 33.69 6.87 -27.10
CA ALA A 294 34.78 7.26 -27.97
C ALA A 294 34.26 8.22 -29.04
N GLU A 295 34.90 9.37 -29.16
CA GLU A 295 35.16 10.06 -30.43
C GLU A 295 36.69 10.13 -30.60
#